data_AF-A0A971XZK9-F1
#
_entry.id   AF-A0A971XZK9-F1
#
_cell.length_a   1.000
_cell.length_b   1.000
_cell.length_c   1.000
_cell.angle_alpha   90.00
_cell.angle_beta   90.00
_cell.angle_gamma   90.00
#
_symmetry.space_group_name_H-M   'P 1'
#
loop_
_entity.id
_entity.type
_entity.pdbx_description
1 polymer ?
#
loop_
_entity_poly.entity_id
_entity_poly.type
_entity_poly.pdbx_seq_one_letter_code
_entity_poly.pdbx_strand_id
1 'polypeptide(L)'
;DFAPSWQGERLKDQAQALELIKDSIDAGTPVIALGVVGPPEPCIITGYDEDGEVLTGWSYFQHEMDRNPDLEFEPTGYFRKGKWFSNLYGLVLAGERVAKPHPAEICRDVLTWAVELMHTPRAGRFPAGFDAYSYWIEALLFPDTAPDKLPQAMAILEPAIWDLAERRWYAAMYLEQMAVELPQLRHQFLEAAKSFQAIHDLMWEVNGQLRKTEGDSGMESIADPVVRRRIIGIIKRARQYDLQGAEQLAKLAAAL
;
A
#
# COMPACT_ATOMS: atom_id res chain seq x y z
N ASP A 1 0.36 -15.66 4.74
CA ASP A 1 -0.92 -15.01 5.03
C ASP A 1 -0.65 -13.72 5.76
N PHE A 2 -0.62 -12.61 5.02
CA PHE A 2 -0.57 -11.28 5.61
C PHE A 2 -2.00 -10.94 6.00
N ALA A 3 -2.40 -11.32 7.21
CA ALA A 3 -3.56 -10.75 7.86
C ALA A 3 -3.01 -9.59 8.71
N PRO A 4 -3.17 -8.33 8.30
CA PRO A 4 -2.94 -7.24 9.23
C PRO A 4 -3.87 -7.47 10.42
N SER A 5 -3.55 -6.90 11.59
CA SER A 5 -4.34 -6.94 12.83
C SER A 5 -5.70 -6.23 12.71
N TRP A 6 -6.34 -6.28 11.55
CA TRP A 6 -7.75 -5.93 11.39
C TRP A 6 -8.56 -6.85 12.29
N GLN A 7 -9.19 -6.24 13.29
CA GLN A 7 -10.27 -6.84 14.06
C GLN A 7 -11.54 -7.00 13.21
N GLY A 8 -11.40 -7.31 11.93
CA GLY A 8 -12.51 -7.51 11.00
C GLY A 8 -13.11 -8.88 11.22
N GLU A 9 -14.42 -8.94 11.42
CA GLU A 9 -15.13 -10.21 11.39
C GLU A 9 -15.20 -10.73 9.96
N ARG A 10 -14.98 -12.03 9.80
CA ARG A 10 -15.16 -12.66 8.49
C ARG A 10 -16.64 -12.69 8.15
N LEU A 11 -17.02 -12.00 7.07
CA LEU A 11 -18.35 -12.13 6.48
C LEU A 11 -18.63 -13.60 6.15
N LYS A 12 -19.76 -14.11 6.63
CA LYS A 12 -20.17 -15.51 6.49
C LYS A 12 -20.86 -15.77 5.15
N ASP A 13 -21.78 -14.88 4.78
CA ASP A 13 -22.63 -15.00 3.61
C ASP A 13 -23.22 -13.65 3.19
N GLN A 14 -24.00 -13.68 2.11
CA GLN A 14 -24.68 -12.51 1.55
C GLN A 14 -25.72 -11.92 2.51
N ALA A 15 -26.42 -12.76 3.28
CA ALA A 15 -27.46 -12.30 4.18
C ALA A 15 -26.86 -11.44 5.29
N GLN A 16 -25.74 -11.87 5.88
CA GLN A 16 -25.03 -11.08 6.88
C GLN A 16 -24.50 -9.77 6.30
N ALA A 17 -23.88 -9.80 5.10
CA ALA A 17 -23.39 -8.58 4.47
C ALA A 17 -24.53 -7.59 4.17
N LEU A 18 -25.67 -8.11 3.72
CA LEU A 18 -26.84 -7.30 3.44
C LEU A 18 -27.44 -6.68 4.69
N GLU A 19 -27.57 -7.44 5.79
CA GLU A 19 -28.06 -6.94 7.08
C GLU A 19 -27.20 -5.77 7.56
N LEU A 20 -25.87 -5.90 7.55
CA LEU A 20 -24.94 -4.83 7.92
C LEU A 20 -25.07 -3.59 7.04
N ILE A 21 -25.29 -3.76 5.73
CA ILE A 21 -25.51 -2.65 4.81
C ILE A 21 -26.82 -1.95 5.12
N LYS A 22 -27.92 -2.71 5.24
CA LYS A 22 -29.26 -2.17 5.51
C LYS A 22 -29.25 -1.39 6.83
N ASP A 23 -28.71 -1.98 7.90
CA ASP A 23 -28.63 -1.34 9.22
C ASP A 23 -27.88 0.00 9.17
N SER A 24 -26.76 0.04 8.45
CA SER A 24 -25.97 1.27 8.29
C SER A 24 -26.73 2.33 7.48
N ILE A 25 -27.29 1.95 6.32
CA ILE A 25 -28.03 2.87 5.44
C ILE A 25 -29.30 3.39 6.11
N ASP A 26 -30.05 2.53 6.79
CA ASP A 26 -31.28 2.90 7.51
C ASP A 26 -30.96 3.83 8.71
N ALA A 27 -29.78 3.69 9.30
CA ALA A 27 -29.23 4.64 10.28
C ALA A 27 -28.68 5.94 9.64
N GLY A 28 -28.80 6.11 8.32
CA GLY A 28 -28.36 7.30 7.59
C GLY A 28 -26.85 7.38 7.37
N THR A 29 -26.13 6.26 7.49
CA THR A 29 -24.68 6.19 7.39
C THR A 29 -24.24 5.36 6.19
N PRO A 30 -23.47 5.93 5.23
CA PRO A 30 -23.00 5.19 4.08
C PRO A 30 -21.96 4.12 4.46
N VAL A 31 -21.84 3.10 3.61
CA VAL A 31 -20.88 1.99 3.79
C VAL A 31 -19.77 2.10 2.76
N ILE A 32 -18.52 1.87 3.16
CA ILE A 32 -17.44 1.66 2.19
C ILE A 32 -17.37 0.16 1.89
N ALA A 33 -17.56 -0.21 0.62
CA ALA A 33 -17.48 -1.60 0.17
C ALA A 33 -16.28 -1.76 -0.77
N LEU A 34 -15.58 -2.90 -0.66
CA LEU A 34 -14.42 -3.21 -1.49
C LEU A 34 -14.83 -4.18 -2.61
N GLY A 35 -14.63 -3.77 -3.87
CA GLY A 35 -14.79 -4.63 -5.06
C GLY A 35 -16.19 -4.76 -5.64
N VAL A 36 -17.19 -4.07 -5.11
CA VAL A 36 -18.55 -4.07 -5.70
C VAL A 36 -18.56 -3.51 -7.13
N VAL A 37 -17.72 -2.50 -7.41
CA VAL A 37 -17.55 -1.87 -8.73
C VAL A 37 -16.07 -1.76 -9.08
N GLY A 38 -15.71 -2.24 -10.26
CA GLY A 38 -14.35 -2.18 -10.79
C GLY A 38 -13.41 -3.26 -10.22
N PRO A 39 -12.08 -3.02 -10.19
CA PRO A 39 -11.14 -3.86 -9.43
C PRO A 39 -11.51 -3.90 -7.93
N PRO A 40 -10.80 -4.66 -7.07
CA PRO A 40 -11.06 -4.70 -5.62
C PRO A 40 -10.68 -3.39 -4.90
N GLU A 41 -11.30 -2.29 -5.33
CA GLU A 41 -11.13 -0.92 -4.88
C GLU A 41 -12.37 -0.46 -4.10
N PRO A 42 -12.23 0.55 -3.23
CA PRO A 42 -13.34 1.04 -2.42
C PRO A 42 -14.37 1.80 -3.27
N CYS A 43 -15.64 1.51 -3.02
CA CYS A 43 -16.78 2.32 -3.43
C CYS A 43 -17.63 2.71 -2.21
N ILE A 44 -18.43 3.75 -2.36
CA ILE A 44 -19.37 4.18 -1.32
C ILE A 44 -20.75 3.63 -1.68
N ILE A 45 -21.35 2.85 -0.78
CA ILE A 45 -22.75 2.42 -0.84
C ILE A 45 -23.57 3.44 -0.07
N THR A 46 -24.61 3.96 -0.72
CA THR A 46 -25.49 5.01 -0.17
C THR A 46 -26.95 4.60 -0.14
N GLY A 47 -27.29 3.45 -0.70
CA GLY A 47 -28.65 2.95 -0.73
C GLY A 47 -28.74 1.52 -1.22
N TYR A 48 -29.95 0.98 -1.15
CA TYR A 48 -30.31 -0.32 -1.69
C TYR A 48 -31.75 -0.26 -2.21
N ASP A 49 -32.03 -1.09 -3.21
CA ASP A 49 -33.35 -1.31 -3.80
C ASP A 49 -33.65 -2.81 -3.84
N GLU A 50 -34.89 -3.17 -4.17
CA GLU A 50 -35.32 -4.56 -4.36
C GLU A 50 -34.97 -5.46 -3.15
N ASP A 51 -35.22 -4.94 -1.95
CA ASP A 51 -34.89 -5.56 -0.66
C ASP A 51 -33.41 -5.95 -0.49
N GLY A 52 -32.50 -5.23 -1.17
CA GLY A 52 -31.05 -5.46 -1.06
C GLY A 52 -30.42 -6.21 -2.22
N GLU A 53 -31.23 -6.65 -3.19
CA GLU A 53 -30.71 -7.28 -4.41
C GLU A 53 -29.92 -6.30 -5.28
N VAL A 54 -30.23 -5.01 -5.18
CA VAL A 54 -29.53 -3.92 -5.88
C VAL A 54 -28.93 -2.94 -4.88
N LEU A 55 -27.63 -2.67 -4.98
CA LEU A 55 -26.98 -1.60 -4.25
C LEU A 55 -26.86 -0.34 -5.11
N THR A 56 -27.01 0.82 -4.49
CA THR A 56 -26.74 2.12 -5.11
C THR A 56 -25.57 2.84 -4.44
N GLY A 57 -24.77 3.53 -5.23
CA GLY A 57 -23.56 4.15 -4.69
C GLY A 57 -22.72 4.92 -5.71
N TRP A 58 -21.49 5.22 -5.31
CA TRP A 58 -20.51 5.88 -6.16
C TRP A 58 -19.16 5.16 -6.12
N SER A 59 -18.54 5.01 -7.28
CA SER A 59 -17.18 4.49 -7.42
C SER A 59 -16.42 5.32 -8.43
N TYR A 60 -15.12 5.54 -8.20
CA TYR A 60 -14.22 6.14 -9.19
C TYR A 60 -14.26 5.38 -10.52
N PHE A 61 -14.38 4.05 -10.45
CA PHE A 61 -14.32 3.14 -11.61
C PHE A 61 -15.66 2.90 -12.29
N GLN A 62 -16.75 3.56 -11.86
CA GLN A 62 -18.10 3.26 -12.35
C GLN A 62 -18.28 3.50 -13.85
N HIS A 63 -17.46 4.35 -14.48
CA HIS A 63 -17.52 4.63 -15.92
C HIS A 63 -16.56 3.80 -16.77
N GLU A 64 -15.79 2.89 -16.17
CA GLU A 64 -14.97 1.92 -16.90
C GLU A 64 -15.82 0.75 -17.37
N MET A 65 -16.57 0.97 -18.45
CA MET A 65 -17.57 0.04 -19.00
C MET A 65 -17.00 -1.35 -19.32
N ASP A 66 -15.75 -1.43 -19.80
CA ASP A 66 -15.07 -2.69 -20.09
C ASP A 66 -14.91 -3.58 -18.84
N ARG A 67 -14.90 -2.98 -17.65
CA ARG A 67 -14.79 -3.68 -16.36
C ARG A 67 -16.14 -3.82 -15.65
N ASN A 68 -17.16 -3.08 -16.07
CA ASN A 68 -18.45 -3.01 -15.41
C ASN A 68 -19.61 -3.07 -16.43
N PRO A 69 -19.70 -4.11 -17.27
CA PRO A 69 -20.66 -4.16 -18.38
C PRO A 69 -22.13 -4.18 -17.93
N ASP A 70 -22.39 -4.67 -16.70
CA ASP A 70 -23.72 -4.80 -16.13
C ASP A 70 -24.08 -3.66 -15.15
N LEU A 71 -23.35 -2.54 -15.19
CA LEU A 71 -23.60 -1.42 -14.28
C LEU A 71 -24.67 -0.50 -14.85
N GLU A 72 -25.72 -0.31 -14.07
CA GLU A 72 -26.77 0.66 -14.37
C GLU A 72 -26.51 1.97 -13.61
N PHE A 73 -27.26 3.03 -13.94
CA PHE A 73 -27.09 4.32 -13.30
C PHE A 73 -28.42 4.96 -12.92
N GLU A 74 -28.43 5.56 -11.73
CA GLU A 74 -29.45 6.51 -11.33
C GLU A 74 -29.36 7.79 -12.18
N PRO A 75 -30.45 8.57 -12.31
CA PRO A 75 -30.40 9.92 -12.88
C PRO A 75 -29.40 10.85 -12.19
N THR A 76 -29.04 10.57 -10.93
CA THR A 76 -28.02 11.29 -10.15
C THR A 76 -26.58 10.95 -10.57
N GLY A 77 -26.39 9.95 -11.42
CA GLY A 77 -25.08 9.43 -11.82
C GLY A 77 -24.50 8.40 -10.85
N TYR A 78 -25.26 7.98 -9.84
CA TYR A 78 -24.85 6.91 -8.93
C TYR A 78 -25.01 5.57 -9.64
N PHE A 79 -24.11 4.63 -9.39
CA PHE A 79 -24.26 3.30 -9.93
C PHE A 79 -25.44 2.58 -9.28
N ARG A 80 -26.02 1.65 -10.02
CA ARG A 80 -26.92 0.59 -9.56
C ARG A 80 -26.26 -0.74 -9.88
N LYS A 81 -26.06 -1.60 -8.87
CA LYS A 81 -25.39 -2.89 -9.03
C LYS A 81 -26.16 -4.02 -8.38
N GLY A 82 -26.67 -4.92 -9.22
CA GLY A 82 -27.14 -6.24 -8.79
C GLY A 82 -26.02 -7.26 -8.67
N LYS A 83 -26.31 -8.43 -8.08
CA LYS A 83 -25.37 -9.56 -7.91
C LYS A 83 -24.03 -9.15 -7.27
N TRP A 84 -24.05 -8.12 -6.43
CA TRP A 84 -22.88 -7.45 -5.87
C TRP A 84 -22.06 -8.35 -4.95
N PHE A 85 -22.70 -9.28 -4.23
CA PHE A 85 -22.02 -10.08 -3.21
C PHE A 85 -20.90 -10.96 -3.77
N SER A 86 -21.07 -11.46 -5.01
CA SER A 86 -20.04 -12.26 -5.68
C SER A 86 -18.71 -11.52 -5.91
N ASN A 87 -18.74 -10.19 -5.90
CA ASN A 87 -17.58 -9.33 -6.07
C ASN A 87 -17.15 -8.64 -4.76
N LEU A 88 -17.83 -8.88 -3.64
CA LEU A 88 -17.54 -8.21 -2.38
C LEU A 88 -16.30 -8.81 -1.71
N TYR A 89 -15.31 -7.97 -1.43
CA TYR A 89 -14.09 -8.32 -0.69
C TYR A 89 -14.13 -7.92 0.79
N GLY A 90 -14.93 -6.91 1.13
CA GLY A 90 -15.05 -6.44 2.50
C GLY A 90 -15.94 -5.21 2.63
N LEU A 91 -16.40 -4.97 3.85
CA LEU A 91 -17.18 -3.80 4.24
C LEU A 91 -16.43 -3.05 5.34
N VAL A 92 -16.45 -1.72 5.26
CA VAL A 92 -16.01 -0.83 6.31
C VAL A 92 -17.21 0.02 6.73
N LEU A 93 -17.65 -0.21 7.95
CA LEU A 93 -18.79 0.44 8.58
C LEU A 93 -18.28 1.53 9.52
N ALA A 94 -18.92 2.70 9.50
CA ALA A 94 -18.65 3.71 10.50
C ALA A 94 -19.35 3.32 11.80
N GLY A 95 -18.56 3.05 12.83
CA GLY A 95 -19.07 2.80 14.18
C GLY A 95 -19.44 4.09 14.92
N GLU A 96 -19.79 3.94 16.20
CA GLU A 96 -20.03 5.08 17.08
C GLU A 96 -18.81 6.01 17.16
N ARG A 97 -19.09 7.31 17.28
CA ARG A 97 -18.04 8.29 17.48
C ARG A 97 -17.40 8.09 18.85
N VAL A 98 -16.13 7.69 18.84
CA VAL A 98 -15.31 7.57 20.04
C VAL A 98 -14.44 8.80 20.27
N ALA A 99 -13.92 8.95 21.49
CA ALA A 99 -12.89 9.94 21.77
C ALA A 99 -11.63 9.61 20.94
N LYS A 100 -10.98 10.65 20.40
CA LYS A 100 -9.73 10.47 19.66
C LYS A 100 -8.65 9.95 20.62
N PRO A 101 -7.95 8.85 20.30
CA PRO A 101 -6.86 8.35 21.14
C PRO A 101 -5.75 9.39 21.30
N HIS A 102 -4.95 9.26 22.35
CA HIS A 102 -3.85 10.19 22.60
C HIS A 102 -2.80 10.06 21.48
N PRO A 103 -2.20 11.16 20.96
CA PRO A 103 -1.23 11.07 19.85
C PRO A 103 -0.07 10.10 20.10
N ALA A 104 0.40 9.99 21.35
CA ALA A 104 1.45 9.03 21.73
C ALA A 104 1.00 7.56 21.55
N GLU A 105 -0.25 7.23 21.86
CA GLU A 105 -0.80 5.88 21.70
C GLU A 105 -0.92 5.54 20.21
N ILE A 106 -1.47 6.46 19.41
CA ILE A 106 -1.56 6.31 17.95
C ILE A 106 -0.16 6.10 17.36
N CYS A 107 0.80 6.92 17.78
CA CYS A 107 2.18 6.82 17.31
C CYS A 107 2.79 5.46 17.66
N ARG A 108 2.69 5.02 18.92
CA ARG A 108 3.18 3.72 19.35
C ARG A 108 2.60 2.58 18.52
N ASP A 109 1.30 2.58 18.30
CA ASP A 109 0.61 1.52 17.57
C ASP A 109 1.02 1.52 16.08
N VAL A 110 1.13 2.70 15.46
CA VAL A 110 1.64 2.86 14.09
C VAL A 110 3.08 2.36 13.96
N LEU A 111 3.97 2.73 14.88
CA LEU A 111 5.38 2.33 14.83
C LEU A 111 5.53 0.82 15.05
N THR A 112 4.77 0.26 16.00
CA THR A 112 4.75 -1.18 16.28
C THR A 112 4.32 -1.94 15.03
N TRP A 113 3.21 -1.53 14.43
CA TRP A 113 2.73 -2.14 13.20
C TRP A 113 3.73 -1.98 12.05
N ALA A 114 4.31 -0.80 11.85
CA ALA A 114 5.32 -0.57 10.81
C ALA A 114 6.52 -1.52 10.94
N VAL A 115 7.02 -1.76 12.16
CA VAL A 115 8.08 -2.74 12.40
C VAL A 115 7.64 -4.14 12.00
N GLU A 116 6.43 -4.57 12.39
CA GLU A 116 5.88 -5.87 11.97
C GLU A 116 5.81 -5.99 10.44
N LEU A 117 5.36 -4.95 9.74
CA LEU A 117 5.32 -4.91 8.28
C LEU A 117 6.70 -5.09 7.65
N MET A 118 7.70 -4.35 8.15
CA MET A 118 9.07 -4.39 7.62
C MET A 118 9.74 -5.75 7.82
N HIS A 119 9.39 -6.44 8.91
CA HIS A 119 9.87 -7.79 9.20
C HIS A 119 9.06 -8.90 8.52
N THR A 120 7.91 -8.60 7.93
CA THR A 120 7.09 -9.60 7.23
C THR A 120 7.76 -9.99 5.91
N PRO A 121 8.26 -11.23 5.76
CA PRO A 121 9.05 -11.62 4.59
C PRO A 121 8.20 -11.84 3.33
N ARG A 122 6.88 -11.97 3.48
CA ARG A 122 5.95 -12.28 2.38
C ARG A 122 4.59 -11.62 2.52
N ALA A 123 4.10 -11.05 1.42
CA ALA A 123 2.72 -10.64 1.24
C ALA A 123 2.05 -11.61 0.26
N GLY A 124 1.32 -12.59 0.80
CA GLY A 124 0.79 -13.72 0.02
C GLY A 124 1.93 -14.51 -0.66
N ARG A 125 1.94 -14.55 -1.99
CA ARG A 125 3.00 -15.22 -2.77
C ARG A 125 4.22 -14.34 -3.09
N PHE A 126 4.19 -13.06 -2.75
CA PHE A 126 5.25 -12.12 -3.11
C PHE A 126 6.23 -11.91 -1.96
N PRO A 127 7.55 -11.81 -2.22
CA PRO A 127 8.51 -11.31 -1.23
C PRO A 127 8.12 -9.91 -0.73
N ALA A 128 8.27 -9.67 0.56
CA ALA A 128 7.94 -8.41 1.23
C ALA A 128 9.00 -8.07 2.30
N GLY A 129 8.85 -6.90 2.92
CA GLY A 129 9.79 -6.45 3.96
C GLY A 129 11.24 -6.46 3.47
N PHE A 130 12.16 -6.88 4.33
CA PHE A 130 13.58 -6.94 3.98
C PHE A 130 13.94 -7.98 2.90
N ASP A 131 13.08 -8.97 2.66
CA ASP A 131 13.31 -10.03 1.66
C ASP A 131 13.03 -9.55 0.23
N ALA A 132 12.22 -8.49 0.08
CA ALA A 132 12.00 -7.85 -1.22
C ALA A 132 13.30 -7.35 -1.84
N TYR A 133 14.21 -6.78 -1.02
CA TYR A 133 15.53 -6.32 -1.49
C TYR A 133 16.37 -7.46 -2.06
N SER A 134 16.36 -8.64 -1.41
CA SER A 134 17.08 -9.82 -1.91
C SER A 134 16.53 -10.25 -3.27
N TYR A 135 15.21 -10.26 -3.43
CA TYR A 135 14.57 -10.58 -4.70
C TYR A 135 14.94 -9.59 -5.82
N TRP A 136 14.99 -8.28 -5.52
CA TRP A 136 15.42 -7.28 -6.50
C TRP A 136 16.89 -7.45 -6.90
N ILE A 137 17.76 -7.78 -5.93
CA ILE A 137 19.17 -8.06 -6.20
C ILE A 137 19.30 -9.28 -7.11
N GLU A 138 18.60 -10.37 -6.80
CA GLU A 138 18.60 -11.60 -7.59
C GLU A 138 18.12 -11.37 -9.02
N ALA A 139 17.07 -10.56 -9.21
CA ALA A 139 16.56 -10.20 -10.53
C ALA A 139 17.59 -9.46 -11.42
N LEU A 140 18.60 -8.83 -10.81
CA LEU A 140 19.69 -8.14 -11.52
C LEU A 140 20.95 -9.00 -11.69
N LEU A 141 21.00 -10.18 -11.06
CA LEU A 141 22.11 -11.14 -11.11
C LEU A 141 21.88 -12.15 -12.23
N PHE A 142 22.04 -11.71 -13.48
CA PHE A 142 22.09 -12.59 -14.64
C PHE A 142 23.32 -12.30 -15.51
N PRO A 143 23.87 -13.33 -16.18
CA PRO A 143 25.04 -13.16 -17.05
C PRO A 143 24.68 -12.34 -18.28
N ASP A 144 25.67 -11.66 -18.87
CA ASP A 144 25.47 -10.87 -20.09
C ASP A 144 25.02 -11.70 -21.30
N THR A 145 25.20 -13.02 -21.22
CA THR A 145 24.73 -14.00 -22.19
C THR A 145 23.24 -14.33 -22.08
N ALA A 146 22.50 -13.75 -21.13
CA ALA A 146 21.07 -13.97 -20.91
C ALA A 146 20.23 -12.68 -21.10
N PRO A 147 20.19 -12.10 -22.32
CA PRO A 147 19.45 -10.87 -22.58
C PRO A 147 17.93 -11.02 -22.45
N ASP A 148 17.41 -12.26 -22.51
CA ASP A 148 15.99 -12.58 -22.28
C ASP A 148 15.50 -12.23 -20.87
N LYS A 149 16.42 -12.04 -19.91
CA LYS A 149 16.11 -11.64 -18.53
C LYS A 149 15.89 -10.13 -18.35
N LEU A 150 16.31 -9.31 -19.31
CA LEU A 150 16.24 -7.85 -19.22
C LEU A 150 14.81 -7.32 -18.98
N PRO A 151 13.76 -7.78 -19.71
CA PRO A 151 12.41 -7.27 -19.51
C PRO A 151 11.87 -7.58 -18.11
N GLN A 152 12.16 -8.77 -17.59
CA GLN A 152 11.74 -9.17 -16.24
C GLN A 152 12.44 -8.34 -15.16
N ALA A 153 13.74 -8.11 -15.30
CA ALA A 153 14.50 -7.29 -14.38
C ALA A 153 13.97 -5.83 -14.34
N MET A 154 13.67 -5.26 -15.51
CA MET A 154 13.08 -3.92 -15.61
C MET A 154 11.68 -3.84 -15.03
N ALA A 155 10.82 -4.82 -15.31
CA ALA A 155 9.45 -4.85 -14.80
C ALA A 155 9.38 -4.93 -13.27
N ILE A 156 10.41 -5.50 -12.63
CA ILE A 156 10.53 -5.51 -11.16
C ILE A 156 11.10 -4.18 -10.67
N LEU A 157 12.18 -3.69 -11.28
CA LEU A 157 12.90 -2.52 -10.77
C LEU A 157 12.10 -1.22 -10.91
N GLU A 158 11.49 -0.98 -12.07
CA GLU A 158 10.91 0.31 -12.44
C GLU A 158 9.77 0.79 -11.53
N PRO A 159 8.72 0.00 -11.25
CA PRO A 159 7.68 0.43 -10.33
C PRO A 159 8.18 0.44 -8.87
N ALA A 160 9.08 -0.48 -8.53
CA ALA A 160 9.53 -0.70 -7.17
C ALA A 160 10.39 0.43 -6.61
N ILE A 161 11.25 1.05 -7.45
CA ILE A 161 12.09 2.17 -7.00
C ILE A 161 11.24 3.38 -6.61
N TRP A 162 10.18 3.68 -7.36
CA TRP A 162 9.33 4.83 -7.11
C TRP A 162 8.42 4.60 -5.91
N ASP A 163 7.77 3.43 -5.85
CA ASP A 163 6.93 3.05 -4.71
C ASP A 163 7.74 3.07 -3.40
N LEU A 164 8.97 2.53 -3.40
CA LEU A 164 9.81 2.58 -2.20
C LEU A 164 10.27 4.00 -1.88
N ALA A 165 10.68 4.79 -2.88
CA ALA A 165 11.10 6.17 -2.67
C ALA A 165 10.01 7.01 -2.02
N GLU A 166 8.79 6.91 -2.55
CA GLU A 166 7.64 7.68 -2.08
C GLU A 166 7.22 7.23 -0.68
N ARG A 167 7.10 5.93 -0.44
CA ARG A 167 6.74 5.41 0.89
C ARG A 167 7.75 5.82 1.96
N ARG A 168 9.05 5.79 1.67
CA ARG A 168 10.08 6.18 2.64
C ARG A 168 10.15 7.68 2.85
N TRP A 169 9.83 8.48 1.84
CA TRP A 169 9.63 9.92 2.00
C TRP A 169 8.50 10.24 2.98
N TYR A 170 7.32 9.65 2.79
CA TYR A 170 6.19 9.89 3.70
C TYR A 170 6.43 9.32 5.10
N ALA A 171 7.17 8.21 5.23
CA ALA A 171 7.60 7.71 6.53
C ALA A 171 8.49 8.73 7.26
N ALA A 172 9.46 9.34 6.57
CA ALA A 172 10.31 10.39 7.14
C ALA A 172 9.47 11.62 7.56
N MET A 173 8.57 12.09 6.69
CA MET A 173 7.67 13.21 7.02
C MET A 173 6.81 12.94 8.26
N TYR A 174 6.27 11.74 8.38
CA TYR A 174 5.48 11.35 9.55
C TYR A 174 6.33 11.41 10.84
N LEU A 175 7.56 10.88 10.80
CA LEU A 175 8.45 10.90 11.96
C LEU A 175 8.87 12.33 12.33
N GLU A 176 9.13 13.18 11.34
CA GLU A 176 9.40 14.61 11.57
C GLU A 176 8.21 15.33 12.23
N GLN A 177 6.98 15.00 11.80
CA GLN A 177 5.78 15.52 12.44
C GLN A 177 5.67 15.03 13.89
N MET A 178 5.91 13.75 14.15
CA MET A 178 5.89 13.20 15.52
C MET A 178 7.00 13.79 16.40
N ALA A 179 8.13 14.20 15.81
CA ALA A 179 9.18 14.91 16.53
C ALA A 179 8.74 16.29 17.05
N VAL A 180 7.72 16.91 16.43
CA VAL A 180 7.08 18.15 16.89
C VAL A 180 6.03 17.87 17.96
N GLU A 181 5.18 16.87 17.74
CA GLU A 181 4.09 16.48 18.67
C GLU A 181 4.61 15.87 19.97
N LEU A 182 5.75 15.18 19.92
CA LEU A 182 6.36 14.44 21.03
C LEU A 182 7.81 14.92 21.25
N PRO A 183 8.01 16.18 21.70
CA PRO A 183 9.33 16.82 21.75
C PRO A 183 10.33 16.10 22.66
N GLN A 184 9.85 15.32 23.64
CA GLN A 184 10.68 14.51 24.54
C GLN A 184 11.46 13.39 23.82
N LEU A 185 10.99 12.93 22.65
CA LEU A 185 11.66 11.93 21.81
C LEU A 185 12.12 12.52 20.47
N ARG A 186 12.18 13.85 20.35
CA ARG A 186 12.47 14.57 19.10
C ARG A 186 13.73 14.05 18.39
N HIS A 187 14.82 13.89 19.14
CA HIS A 187 16.08 13.45 18.55
C HIS A 187 15.96 12.04 17.96
N GLN A 188 15.32 11.12 18.66
CA GLN A 188 15.11 9.75 18.22
C GLN A 188 14.24 9.68 16.96
N PHE A 189 13.17 10.49 16.89
CA PHE A 189 12.33 10.60 15.69
C PHE A 189 13.12 11.13 14.48
N LEU A 190 13.90 12.19 14.65
CA LEU A 190 14.69 12.76 13.55
C LEU A 190 15.80 11.82 13.09
N GLU A 191 16.43 11.06 13.99
CA GLU A 191 17.40 10.03 13.60
C GLU A 191 16.75 8.89 12.81
N ALA A 192 15.51 8.50 13.16
CA ALA A 192 14.75 7.53 12.39
C ALA A 192 14.35 8.06 11.00
N ALA A 193 13.91 9.32 10.92
CA ALA A 193 13.53 9.97 9.68
C ALA A 193 14.68 9.99 8.66
N LYS A 194 15.91 10.30 9.12
CA LYS A 194 17.11 10.29 8.27
C LYS A 194 17.36 8.96 7.57
N SER A 195 17.12 7.83 8.24
CA SER A 195 17.27 6.50 7.64
C SER A 195 16.33 6.33 6.45
N PHE A 196 15.07 6.74 6.58
CA PHE A 196 14.09 6.63 5.51
C PHE A 196 14.31 7.65 4.38
N GLN A 197 14.73 8.87 4.72
CA GLN A 197 15.14 9.87 3.73
C GLN A 197 16.35 9.39 2.89
N ALA A 198 17.33 8.75 3.53
CA ALA A 198 18.46 8.17 2.81
C ALA A 198 18.02 7.09 1.80
N ILE A 199 17.00 6.29 2.12
CA ILE A 199 16.45 5.30 1.19
C ILE A 199 15.78 5.99 -0.01
N HIS A 200 15.01 7.05 0.24
CA HIS A 200 14.41 7.87 -0.82
C HIS A 200 15.47 8.37 -1.80
N ASP A 201 16.53 9.00 -1.28
CA ASP A 201 17.63 9.53 -2.10
C ASP A 201 18.36 8.43 -2.87
N LEU A 202 18.56 7.26 -2.25
CA LEU A 202 19.16 6.10 -2.91
C LEU A 202 18.29 5.60 -4.07
N MET A 203 16.97 5.64 -3.98
CA MET A 203 16.10 5.24 -5.11
C MET A 203 16.19 6.24 -6.28
N TRP A 204 16.35 7.54 -5.99
CA TRP A 204 16.70 8.51 -7.02
C TRP A 204 18.08 8.25 -7.64
N GLU A 205 19.05 7.81 -6.84
CA GLU A 205 20.36 7.39 -7.35
C GLU A 205 20.23 6.19 -8.30
N VAL A 206 19.37 5.20 -7.98
CA VAL A 206 19.05 4.09 -8.90
C VAL A 206 18.49 4.62 -10.21
N ASN A 207 17.48 5.50 -10.15
CA ASN A 207 16.89 6.08 -11.35
C ASN A 207 17.93 6.84 -12.20
N GLY A 208 18.85 7.57 -11.55
CA GLY A 208 19.97 8.24 -12.22
C GLY A 208 20.91 7.29 -12.97
N GLN A 209 21.04 6.02 -12.54
CA GLN A 209 21.82 5.01 -13.28
C GLN A 209 21.13 4.55 -14.57
N LEU A 210 19.80 4.64 -14.65
CA LEU A 210 19.04 4.15 -15.80
C LEU A 210 19.13 5.08 -17.02
N ARG A 211 19.65 6.30 -16.85
CA ARG A 211 19.90 7.29 -17.92
C ARG A 211 18.71 7.51 -18.87
N LYS A 212 17.49 7.34 -18.36
CA LYS A 212 16.26 7.42 -19.17
C LYS A 212 16.14 8.79 -19.83
N THR A 213 15.83 8.79 -21.13
CA THR A 213 15.32 9.94 -21.86
C THR A 213 13.81 9.76 -22.10
N GLU A 214 13.14 10.80 -22.61
CA GLU A 214 11.72 10.70 -22.93
C GLU A 214 11.46 9.57 -23.95
N GLY A 215 10.64 8.58 -23.56
CA GLY A 215 10.36 7.38 -24.35
C GLY A 215 11.29 6.18 -24.12
N ASP A 216 12.35 6.31 -23.31
CA ASP A 216 13.24 5.20 -22.95
C ASP A 216 12.89 4.60 -21.59
N SER A 217 12.68 3.28 -21.59
CA SER A 217 12.48 2.46 -20.39
C SER A 217 13.73 2.32 -19.50
N GLY A 218 14.93 2.62 -20.00
CA GLY A 218 16.22 2.36 -19.32
C GLY A 218 16.75 0.94 -19.53
N MET A 219 16.15 0.17 -20.45
CA MET A 219 16.54 -1.20 -20.77
C MET A 219 18.00 -1.30 -21.24
N GLU A 220 18.47 -0.35 -22.06
CA GLU A 220 19.85 -0.34 -22.56
C GLU A 220 20.86 -0.18 -21.43
N SER A 221 20.56 0.69 -20.45
CA SER A 221 21.40 0.89 -19.28
C SER A 221 21.50 -0.38 -18.44
N ILE A 222 20.39 -1.11 -18.24
CA ILE A 222 20.41 -2.35 -17.45
C ILE A 222 21.07 -3.53 -18.19
N ALA A 223 21.22 -3.47 -19.51
CA ALA A 223 22.01 -4.44 -20.26
C ALA A 223 23.50 -4.37 -19.88
N ASP A 224 24.00 -3.22 -19.41
CA ASP A 224 25.38 -3.08 -18.93
C ASP A 224 25.56 -3.72 -17.53
N PRO A 225 26.42 -4.77 -17.39
CA PRO A 225 26.69 -5.39 -16.10
C PRO A 225 27.32 -4.44 -15.06
N VAL A 226 28.03 -3.40 -15.49
CA VAL A 226 28.58 -2.38 -14.60
C VAL A 226 27.46 -1.57 -13.97
N VAL A 227 26.46 -1.18 -14.75
CA VAL A 227 25.26 -0.48 -14.26
C VAL A 227 24.49 -1.36 -13.29
N ARG A 228 24.23 -2.64 -13.64
CA ARG A 228 23.55 -3.59 -12.73
C ARG A 228 24.29 -3.72 -11.39
N ARG A 229 25.62 -3.85 -11.41
CA ARG A 229 26.44 -3.93 -10.18
C ARG A 229 26.33 -2.67 -9.31
N ARG A 230 26.28 -1.48 -9.91
CA ARG A 230 26.06 -0.22 -9.17
C ARG A 230 24.68 -0.19 -8.53
N ILE A 231 23.64 -0.52 -9.29
CA ILE A 231 22.26 -0.59 -8.78
C ILE A 231 22.16 -1.59 -7.62
N ILE A 232 22.73 -2.78 -7.74
CA ILE A 232 22.79 -3.77 -6.66
C ILE A 232 23.48 -3.19 -5.40
N GLY A 233 24.57 -2.44 -5.57
CA GLY A 233 25.24 -1.75 -4.46
C GLY A 233 24.34 -0.72 -3.76
N ILE A 234 23.56 0.04 -4.55
CA ILE A 234 22.58 1.00 -4.03
C ILE A 234 21.46 0.27 -3.26
N ILE A 235 20.87 -0.79 -3.82
CA ILE A 235 19.81 -1.58 -3.18
C ILE A 235 20.30 -2.20 -1.86
N LYS A 236 21.54 -2.67 -1.80
CA LYS A 236 22.14 -3.18 -0.55
C LYS A 236 22.24 -2.10 0.53
N ARG A 237 22.66 -0.88 0.17
CA ARG A 237 22.68 0.27 1.09
C ARG A 237 21.27 0.64 1.56
N ALA A 238 20.31 0.66 0.65
CA ALA A 238 18.91 0.94 0.97
C ALA A 238 18.38 -0.08 2.00
N ARG A 239 18.65 -1.37 1.80
CA ARG A 239 18.28 -2.42 2.77
C ARG A 239 18.91 -2.19 4.15
N GLN A 240 20.17 -1.74 4.21
CA GLN A 240 20.84 -1.44 5.49
C GLN A 240 20.18 -0.28 6.22
N TYR A 241 19.84 0.79 5.51
CA TYR A 241 19.08 1.90 6.10
C TYR A 241 17.68 1.48 6.52
N ASP A 242 17.02 0.58 5.78
CA ASP A 242 15.68 0.10 6.14
C ASP A 242 15.72 -0.74 7.43
N LEU A 243 16.74 -1.58 7.59
CA LEU A 243 17.00 -2.32 8.83
C LEU A 243 17.28 -1.38 10.01
N GLN A 244 18.14 -0.37 9.81
CA GLN A 244 18.43 0.64 10.84
C GLN A 244 17.17 1.43 11.22
N GLY A 245 16.38 1.83 10.23
CA GLY A 245 15.09 2.49 10.43
C GLY A 245 14.16 1.64 11.28
N ALA A 246 13.97 0.37 10.95
CA ALA A 246 13.14 -0.55 11.74
C ALA A 246 13.63 -0.69 13.19
N GLU A 247 14.93 -0.81 13.43
CA GLU A 247 15.48 -0.84 14.79
C GLU A 247 15.19 0.45 15.57
N GLN A 248 15.27 1.61 14.91
CA GLN A 248 14.95 2.90 15.51
C GLN A 248 13.45 3.02 15.81
N LEU A 249 12.58 2.56 14.89
CA LEU A 249 11.14 2.52 15.09
C LEU A 249 10.76 1.63 16.27
N ALA A 250 11.37 0.44 16.39
CA ALA A 250 11.10 -0.46 17.51
C ALA A 250 11.49 0.15 18.86
N LYS A 251 12.62 0.86 18.93
CA LYS A 251 13.06 1.58 20.14
C LYS A 251 12.12 2.73 20.48
N LEU A 252 11.65 3.48 19.48
CA LEU A 252 10.67 4.55 19.66
C LEU A 252 9.34 4.00 20.18
N ALA A 253 8.82 2.93 19.57
CA ALA A 253 7.58 2.28 20.01
C ALA A 253 7.69 1.80 21.48
N ALA A 254 8.82 1.23 21.89
CA ALA A 254 9.02 0.79 23.27
C ALA A 254 9.18 1.95 24.28
N ALA A 255 9.47 3.16 23.82
CA ALA A 255 9.65 4.35 24.64
C ALA A 255 8.37 5.21 24.78
N LEU A 256 7.32 4.89 24.02
CA LEU A 256 6.00 5.53 24.03
C LEU A 256 5.01 4.77 24.91
#